data_AF-A0A1H0PVE9-F1
#
_entry.id   AF-A0A1H0PVE9-F1
#
_cell.length_a   1.000
_cell.length_b   1.000
_cell.length_c   1.000
_cell.angle_alpha   90.00
_cell.angle_beta   90.00
_cell.angle_gamma   90.00
#
_symmetry.space_group_name_H-M   'P 1'
#
loop_
_entity.id
_entity.type
_entity.pdbx_description
1 polymer ?
#
loop_
_entity_poly.entity_id
_entity_poly.type
_entity_poly.pdbx_seq_one_letter_code
_entity_poly.pdbx_strand_id
1 'polypeptide(L)'
;MKSFYSQIPVRMAYLKLGEWSENIFMLTQTAHKLAFFSGRLILAHNRMLFPNRKQFMFAFEKAPEKPQGFIEAMELLLKEPSIAHAEALMDLTFRFRKWEVPQEGEFARFSKDSEQYWLTNTTIAPEDC
;
A
#
# COMPACT_ATOMS: atom_id res chain seq x y z
N MET A 1 -8.19 -8.77 -0.47
CA MET A 1 -7.52 -8.29 0.76
C MET A 1 -6.09 -8.78 0.85
N LYS A 2 -5.81 -10.09 0.81
CA LYS A 2 -4.44 -10.66 0.80
C LYS A 2 -3.47 -9.99 -0.20
N SER A 3 -3.95 -9.72 -1.42
CA SER A 3 -3.21 -9.02 -2.48
C SER A 3 -2.75 -7.62 -2.10
N PHE A 4 -3.58 -6.85 -1.37
CA PHE A 4 -3.22 -5.50 -0.94
C PHE A 4 -2.36 -5.54 0.31
N TYR A 5 -2.65 -6.48 1.22
CA TYR A 5 -1.86 -6.69 2.43
C TYR A 5 -0.41 -7.05 2.08
N SER A 6 -0.16 -8.00 1.19
CA SER A 6 1.19 -8.45 0.83
C SER A 6 2.09 -7.36 0.22
N GLN A 7 1.49 -6.31 -0.33
CA GLN A 7 2.21 -5.20 -0.92
C GLN A 7 2.87 -4.30 0.14
N ILE A 8 2.31 -4.24 1.36
CA ILE A 8 2.76 -3.29 2.38
C ILE A 8 4.11 -3.71 2.99
N PRO A 9 4.30 -4.95 3.51
CA PRO A 9 5.58 -5.34 4.12
C PRO A 9 6.74 -5.39 3.12
N VAL A 10 6.48 -5.87 1.91
CA VAL A 10 7.50 -5.95 0.85
C VAL A 10 7.93 -4.54 0.42
N ARG A 11 6.98 -3.61 0.27
CA ARG A 11 7.31 -2.22 -0.03
C ARG A 11 7.97 -1.51 1.15
N MET A 12 7.65 -1.86 2.39
CA MET A 12 8.40 -1.34 3.54
C MET A 12 9.88 -1.74 3.46
N ALA A 13 10.18 -2.99 3.06
CA ALA A 13 11.56 -3.43 2.85
C ALA A 13 12.26 -2.62 1.73
N TYR A 14 11.58 -2.37 0.61
CA TYR A 14 12.12 -1.51 -0.45
C TYR A 14 12.30 -0.06 -0.03
N LEU A 15 11.40 0.49 0.79
CA LEU A 15 11.53 1.86 1.28
C LEU A 15 12.77 2.00 2.18
N LYS A 16 13.03 1.00 3.04
CA LYS A 16 14.25 0.93 3.86
C LYS A 16 15.51 0.97 3.00
N LEU A 17 15.55 0.14 1.95
CA LEU A 17 16.67 0.13 1.00
C LEU A 17 16.80 1.47 0.27
N GLY A 18 15.68 2.08 -0.12
CA GLY A 18 15.64 3.40 -0.75
C GLY A 18 16.25 4.49 0.13
N GLU A 19 15.91 4.52 1.42
CA GLU A 19 16.45 5.52 2.36
C GLU A 19 17.94 5.29 2.63
N TRP A 20 18.35 4.05 2.94
CA TRP A 20 19.75 3.74 3.21
C TRP A 20 20.69 4.00 2.02
N SER A 21 20.16 3.87 0.81
CA SER A 21 20.89 4.11 -0.42
C SER A 21 20.75 5.54 -0.96
N GLU A 22 19.99 6.40 -0.26
CA GLU A 22 19.64 7.76 -0.71
C GLU A 22 19.03 7.78 -2.13
N ASN A 23 18.37 6.69 -2.53
CA ASN A 23 17.79 6.54 -3.86
C ASN A 23 16.41 7.19 -3.92
N ILE A 24 16.38 8.44 -4.35
CA ILE A 24 15.15 9.25 -4.41
C ILE A 24 14.06 8.63 -5.30
N PHE A 25 14.44 7.96 -6.39
CA PHE A 25 13.49 7.30 -7.29
C PHE A 25 12.77 6.16 -6.56
N MET A 26 13.56 5.30 -5.89
CA MET A 26 13.04 4.18 -5.12
C MET A 26 12.20 4.64 -3.93
N LEU A 27 12.67 5.65 -3.19
CA LEU A 27 11.93 6.26 -2.08
C LEU A 27 10.57 6.78 -2.51
N THR A 28 10.53 7.62 -3.54
CA THR A 28 9.30 8.26 -4.02
C THR A 28 8.31 7.23 -4.55
N GLN A 29 8.79 6.29 -5.38
CA GLN A 29 7.95 5.25 -5.97
C GLN A 29 7.38 4.32 -4.90
N THR A 30 8.21 3.94 -3.92
CA THR A 30 7.79 3.02 -2.86
C THR A 30 6.85 3.69 -1.88
N ALA A 31 7.10 4.94 -1.48
CA ALA A 31 6.22 5.72 -0.61
C ALA A 31 4.81 5.88 -1.22
N HIS A 32 4.73 6.23 -2.51
CA HIS A 32 3.45 6.29 -3.22
C HIS A 32 2.71 4.95 -3.19
N LYS A 33 3.40 3.84 -3.48
CA LYS A 33 2.77 2.52 -3.48
C LYS A 33 2.39 2.07 -2.06
N LEU A 34 3.16 2.41 -1.03
CA LEU A 34 2.84 2.12 0.37
C LEU A 34 1.57 2.86 0.80
N ALA A 35 1.49 4.17 0.51
CA ALA A 35 0.28 4.98 0.70
C ALA A 35 -0.94 4.37 0.00
N PHE A 36 -0.78 4.04 -1.28
CA PHE A 36 -1.85 3.51 -2.11
C PHE A 36 -2.37 2.16 -1.61
N PHE A 37 -1.50 1.18 -1.36
CA PHE A 37 -1.92 -0.15 -0.93
C PHE A 37 -2.45 -0.19 0.50
N SER A 38 -1.90 0.66 1.39
CA SER A 38 -2.44 0.84 2.74
C SER A 38 -3.88 1.35 2.67
N GLY A 39 -4.14 2.40 1.89
CA GLY A 39 -5.50 2.91 1.75
C GLY A 39 -6.44 1.95 1.00
N ARG A 40 -5.95 1.20 0.00
CA ARG A 40 -6.75 0.17 -0.68
C ARG A 40 -7.13 -0.99 0.23
N LEU A 41 -6.28 -1.36 1.18
CA LEU A 41 -6.61 -2.40 2.15
C LEU A 41 -7.80 -1.98 3.01
N ILE A 42 -7.81 -0.74 3.48
CA ILE A 42 -8.94 -0.14 4.21
C ILE A 42 -10.19 -0.01 3.32
N LEU A 43 -10.07 0.49 2.09
CA LEU A 43 -11.22 0.56 1.17
C LEU A 43 -11.82 -0.82 0.88
N ALA A 44 -10.98 -1.84 0.72
CA ALA A 44 -11.43 -3.22 0.53
C ALA A 44 -12.20 -3.75 1.75
N HIS A 45 -11.78 -3.38 2.97
CA HIS A 45 -12.53 -3.69 4.18
C HIS A 45 -13.94 -3.06 4.16
N ASN A 46 -14.02 -1.79 3.76
CA ASN A 46 -15.28 -1.07 3.60
C ASN A 46 -16.09 -1.51 2.36
N ARG A 47 -15.58 -2.46 1.56
CA ARG A 47 -16.15 -2.88 0.26
C ARG A 47 -16.37 -1.72 -0.71
N MET A 48 -15.51 -0.71 -0.64
CA MET A 48 -15.59 0.48 -1.47
C MET A 48 -14.66 0.38 -2.67
N LEU A 49 -15.22 0.67 -3.84
CA LEU A 49 -14.50 0.83 -5.09
C LEU A 49 -14.36 2.31 -5.42
N PHE A 50 -13.36 2.64 -6.23
CA PHE A 50 -13.16 3.97 -6.78
C PHE A 50 -12.84 3.84 -8.27
N PRO A 51 -13.29 4.78 -9.12
CA PRO A 51 -13.25 4.60 -10.57
C PRO A 51 -11.85 4.81 -11.18
N ASN A 52 -10.99 5.61 -10.54
CA ASN A 52 -9.62 5.87 -11.01
C ASN A 52 -8.78 6.50 -9.89
N ARG A 53 -7.46 6.56 -10.08
CA ARG A 53 -6.49 7.06 -9.10
C ARG A 53 -6.78 8.48 -8.60
N LYS A 54 -7.31 9.38 -9.46
CA LYS A 54 -7.68 10.74 -9.05
C LYS A 54 -8.78 10.74 -7.98
N GLN A 55 -9.67 9.75 -8.02
CA GLN A 55 -10.78 9.62 -7.07
C GLN A 55 -10.41 8.84 -5.79
N PHE A 56 -9.16 8.37 -5.67
CA PHE A 56 -8.72 7.56 -4.53
C PHE A 56 -8.90 8.28 -3.19
N MET A 57 -8.36 9.50 -3.03
CA MET A 57 -8.46 10.26 -1.78
C MET A 57 -9.92 10.58 -1.43
N PHE A 58 -10.69 11.01 -2.43
CA PHE A 58 -12.12 11.29 -2.25
C PHE A 58 -12.92 10.06 -1.79
N ALA A 59 -12.63 8.88 -2.34
CA ALA A 59 -13.25 7.64 -1.89
C ALA A 59 -12.80 7.25 -0.48
N PHE A 60 -11.52 7.47 -0.16
CA PHE A 60 -10.95 7.18 1.15
C PHE A 60 -11.52 8.06 2.27
N GLU A 61 -11.67 9.36 2.02
CA GLU A 61 -12.32 10.29 2.95
C GLU A 61 -13.73 9.84 3.34
N LYS A 62 -14.48 9.30 2.36
CA LYS A 62 -15.83 8.79 2.54
C LYS A 62 -15.93 7.41 3.20
N ALA A 63 -14.81 6.73 3.46
CA ALA A 63 -14.83 5.43 4.09
C ALA A 63 -15.41 5.51 5.52
N PRO A 64 -16.47 4.74 5.85
CA PRO A 64 -17.08 4.78 7.17
C PRO A 64 -16.16 4.25 8.27
N GLU A 65 -15.38 3.21 7.98
CA GLU A 65 -14.42 2.60 8.92
C GLU A 65 -12.98 2.86 8.46
N LYS A 66 -12.24 3.71 9.18
CA LYS A 66 -10.81 3.98 8.92
C LYS A 66 -10.08 4.39 10.19
N PRO A 67 -8.75 4.17 10.30
CA PRO A 67 -7.98 4.65 11.45
C PRO A 67 -8.00 6.18 11.53
N GLN A 68 -8.07 6.71 12.74
CA GLN A 68 -7.85 8.14 12.98
C GLN A 68 -6.40 8.50 12.64
N GLY A 69 -6.16 9.66 12.01
CA GLY A 69 -4.82 10.11 11.63
C GLY A 69 -4.26 9.48 10.34
N PHE A 70 -5.04 8.63 9.66
CA PHE A 70 -4.54 7.88 8.50
C PHE A 70 -4.26 8.76 7.29
N ILE A 71 -5.11 9.75 7.03
CA ILE A 71 -4.94 10.66 5.88
C ILE A 71 -3.70 11.52 6.11
N GLU A 72 -3.54 12.03 7.33
CA GLU A 72 -2.42 12.85 7.74
C GLU A 72 -1.10 12.07 7.64
N ALA A 73 -1.05 10.83 8.13
CA ALA A 73 0.11 9.96 8.00
C ALA A 73 0.44 9.63 6.53
N MET A 74 -0.58 9.42 5.71
CA MET A 74 -0.41 9.18 4.28
C MET A 74 0.17 10.40 3.56
N GLU A 75 -0.39 11.58 3.80
CA GLU A 75 0.12 12.82 3.22
C GLU A 75 1.55 13.13 3.67
N LEU A 76 1.87 12.88 4.94
CA LEU A 76 3.20 13.09 5.48
C LEU A 76 4.23 12.17 4.80
N LEU A 77 3.92 10.89 4.63
CA LEU A 77 4.75 9.94 3.89
C LEU A 77 4.96 10.38 2.43
N LEU A 78 3.94 10.92 1.78
CA LEU A 78 4.02 11.36 0.38
C LEU A 78 4.83 12.65 0.21
N LYS A 79 4.74 13.58 1.17
CA LYS A 79 5.50 14.84 1.17
C LYS A 79 6.95 14.62 1.55
N GLU A 80 7.19 13.75 2.53
CA GLU A 80 8.51 13.49 3.12
C GLU A 80 8.74 11.97 3.24
N PRO A 81 9.09 11.27 2.15
CA PRO A 81 9.36 9.84 2.19
C PRO A 81 10.48 9.47 3.18
N SER A 82 10.14 8.73 4.23
CA SER A 82 11.10 8.19 5.22
C SER A 82 10.57 6.90 5.84
N ILE A 83 11.47 6.11 6.43
CA ILE A 83 11.17 4.91 7.20
C ILE A 83 10.23 5.27 8.34
N ALA A 84 10.47 6.37 9.05
CA ALA A 84 9.65 6.80 10.17
C ALA A 84 8.20 7.08 9.75
N HIS A 85 7.99 7.81 8.64
CA HIS A 85 6.66 8.11 8.13
C HIS A 85 5.97 6.87 7.56
N ALA A 86 6.73 5.96 6.94
CA ALA A 86 6.19 4.70 6.42
C ALA A 86 5.77 3.74 7.56
N GLU A 87 6.56 3.65 8.63
CA GLU A 87 6.23 2.85 9.81
C GLU A 87 4.99 3.41 10.53
N ALA A 88 4.85 4.73 10.63
CA ALA A 88 3.65 5.36 11.19
C ALA A 88 2.38 4.98 10.41
N LEU A 89 2.42 5.06 9.08
CA LEU A 89 1.28 4.66 8.24
C LEU A 89 1.01 3.15 8.32
N MET A 90 2.07 2.32 8.32
CA MET A 90 1.96 0.87 8.38
C MET A 90 1.36 0.43 9.72
N ASP A 91 1.76 1.06 10.83
CA ASP A 91 1.23 0.80 12.17
C ASP A 91 -0.26 1.11 12.24
N LEU A 92 -0.70 2.28 11.76
CA LEU A 92 -2.13 2.61 11.66
C LEU A 92 -2.90 1.58 10.83
N THR A 93 -2.30 1.12 9.73
CA THR A 93 -2.93 0.13 8.84
C THR A 93 -3.09 -1.23 9.52
N PHE A 94 -2.04 -1.74 10.17
CA PHE A 94 -2.03 -3.09 10.73
C PHE A 94 -2.69 -3.18 12.11
N ARG A 95 -2.66 -2.12 12.92
CA ARG A 95 -3.37 -2.09 14.21
C ARG A 95 -4.88 -1.91 14.07
N PHE A 96 -5.34 -1.37 12.94
CA PHE A 96 -6.76 -1.14 12.69
C PHE A 96 -7.61 -2.41 12.82
N ARG A 97 -7.10 -3.53 12.33
CA ARG A 97 -7.81 -4.81 12.30
C ARG A 97 -6.83 -5.97 12.07
N LYS A 98 -7.22 -7.16 12.51
CA LYS A 98 -6.56 -8.40 12.13
C LYS A 98 -6.82 -8.72 10.65
N TRP A 99 -5.78 -8.59 9.83
CA TRP A 99 -5.83 -8.87 8.39
C TRP A 99 -5.62 -10.34 8.05
N GLU A 100 -6.14 -10.75 6.90
CA GLU A 100 -5.80 -12.04 6.31
C GLU A 100 -4.43 -11.98 5.66
N VAL A 101 -3.50 -12.81 6.16
CA VAL A 101 -2.17 -12.98 5.60
C VAL A 101 -2.23 -14.07 4.51
N PRO A 102 -1.56 -13.90 3.35
CA PRO A 102 -1.44 -14.96 2.34
C PRO A 102 -0.71 -16.19 2.90
N GLN A 103 -1.23 -17.40 2.62
CA GLN A 103 -0.65 -18.65 3.11
C GLN A 103 0.68 -18.95 2.41
N GLU A 104 0.80 -18.53 1.15
CA GLU A 104 2.00 -18.61 0.33
C GLU A 104 3.10 -17.63 0.79
N GLY A 105 2.82 -16.75 1.75
CA GLY A 105 3.72 -15.70 2.21
C GLY A 105 3.58 -14.39 1.43
N GLU A 106 3.98 -13.30 2.08
CA GLU A 106 3.81 -11.93 1.56
C GLU A 106 4.63 -11.72 0.28
N PHE A 107 5.88 -12.18 0.26
CA PHE A 107 6.75 -12.05 -0.91
C PHE A 107 6.23 -12.84 -2.13
N ALA A 108 5.83 -14.10 -1.93
CA ALA A 108 5.32 -14.91 -3.04
C ALA A 108 4.02 -14.32 -3.61
N ARG A 109 3.14 -13.80 -2.75
CA ARG A 109 1.93 -13.10 -3.19
C ARG A 109 2.25 -11.80 -3.93
N PHE A 110 3.15 -10.98 -3.38
CA PHE A 110 3.62 -9.74 -4.01
C PHE A 110 4.21 -10.00 -5.39
N SER A 111 5.13 -10.96 -5.51
CA SER A 111 5.81 -11.25 -6.77
C SER A 111 4.81 -11.67 -7.86
N LYS A 112 3.80 -12.49 -7.53
CA LYS A 112 2.71 -12.83 -8.46
C LYS A 112 1.87 -11.63 -8.88
N ASP A 113 1.56 -10.73 -7.95
CA ASP A 113 0.67 -9.58 -8.18
C ASP A 113 1.36 -8.37 -8.82
N SER A 114 2.69 -8.33 -8.79
CA SER A 114 3.50 -7.23 -9.30
C SER A 114 4.55 -7.73 -10.31
N GLU A 115 5.64 -8.31 -9.83
CA GLU A 115 6.85 -8.57 -10.64
C GLU A 115 6.66 -9.60 -11.76
N GLN A 116 5.85 -10.62 -11.51
CA GLN A 116 5.58 -11.74 -12.42
C GLN A 116 4.19 -11.67 -13.04
N TYR A 117 3.45 -10.59 -12.76
CA TYR A 117 2.07 -10.49 -13.19
C TYR A 117 1.93 -10.55 -14.72
N TRP A 118 2.78 -9.79 -15.42
CA TRP A 118 2.85 -9.74 -16.88
C TRP A 118 3.14 -11.09 -17.54
N LEU A 119 3.83 -11.97 -16.83
CA LEU A 119 4.21 -13.31 -17.33
C LEU A 119 3.06 -14.31 -17.17
N THR A 120 2.26 -14.16 -16.12
CA THR A 120 1.32 -15.19 -15.66
C THR A 120 -0.15 -14.85 -15.90
N ASN A 121 -0.47 -13.61 -16.28
CA ASN A 121 -1.84 -13.13 -16.44
C ASN A 121 -2.03 -12.33 -17.74
N THR A 122 -3.26 -12.33 -18.26
CA THR A 122 -3.67 -11.56 -19.46
C THR A 122 -4.57 -10.37 -19.14
N THR A 123 -4.92 -10.17 -17.87
CA THR A 123 -5.78 -9.09 -17.38
C THR A 123 -4.96 -7.92 -16.82
N ILE A 124 -5.59 -6.89 -16.26
CA ILE A 124 -4.89 -5.73 -15.68
C ILE A 124 -4.32 -6.08 -14.30
N ALA A 125 -3.07 -5.73 -14.04
CA ALA A 125 -2.41 -6.00 -12.77
C ALA A 125 -3.12 -5.34 -11.59
N PRO A 126 -3.22 -6.01 -10.41
CA PRO A 126 -3.74 -5.40 -9.20
C PRO A 126 -3.07 -4.07 -8.88
N GLU A 127 -1.79 -3.92 -9.20
CA GLU A 127 -1.05 -2.69 -8.95
C GLU A 127 -1.32 -1.53 -9.91
N ASP A 128 -1.94 -1.84 -11.06
CA ASP A 128 -2.30 -0.90 -12.11
C ASP A 128 -3.76 -0.45 -12.01
N CYS A 129 -4.62 -1.29 -11.41
CA CYS A 129 -6.00 -0.96 -11.02
C CYS A 129 -6.10 0.17 -9.99
#